data_AF-A0A4Q3VQW0-F1
#
_entry.id   AF-A0A4Q3VQW0-F1
#
_cell.length_a   1.000
_cell.length_b   1.000
_cell.length_c   1.000
_cell.angle_alpha   90.00
_cell.angle_beta   90.00
_cell.angle_gamma   90.00
#
_symmetry.space_group_name_H-M   'P 1'
#
loop_
_entity.id
_entity.type
_entity.pdbx_description
1 polymer ?
#
loop_
_entity_poly.entity_id
_entity_poly.type
_entity_poly.pdbx_seq_one_letter_code
_entity_poly.pdbx_strand_id
1 'polypeptide(L)' 'ADQLVAAGYPVLSGPRVTGDGYYEFETLDPDQNRLEVTCLYQKEI' A
#
# COMPACT_ATOMS: atom_id res chain seq x y z
N ALA A 1 -3.44 3.18 2.02
CA ALA A 1 -4.08 1.86 2.13
C ALA A 1 -5.48 1.96 2.73
N ASP A 2 -5.66 2.66 3.85
CA ASP A 2 -6.94 2.72 4.58
C ASP A 2 -8.13 3.15 3.73
N GLN A 3 -7.96 4.16 2.88
CA GLN A 3 -9.02 4.61 1.96
C GLN A 3 -9.42 3.53 0.95
N LEU A 4 -8.47 2.70 0.48
CA LEU A 4 -8.76 1.58 -0.43
C LEU A 4 -9.58 0.52 0.30
N VAL A 5 -9.17 0.15 1.52
CA VAL A 5 -9.88 -0.83 2.35
C VAL A 5 -11.30 -0.34 2.67
N ALA A 6 -11.45 0.92 3.06
CA ALA A 6 -12.75 1.52 3.33
C ALA A 6 -13.67 1.56 2.10
N ALA A 7 -13.10 1.68 0.90
CA ALA A 7 -13.82 1.62 -0.37
C ALA A 7 -14.03 0.18 -0.90
N GLY A 8 -13.62 -0.85 -0.16
CA GLY A 8 -13.81 -2.26 -0.53
C GLY A 8 -12.74 -2.84 -1.46
N TYR A 9 -11.65 -2.11 -1.71
CA TYR A 9 -10.51 -2.62 -2.47
C TYR A 9 -9.54 -3.34 -1.52
N PRO A 10 -9.14 -4.59 -1.83
CA PRO A 10 -8.34 -5.41 -0.92
C PRO A 10 -6.88 -4.92 -0.84
N VAL A 11 -6.32 -4.92 0.36
CA VAL A 11 -4.86 -4.86 0.55
C VAL A 11 -4.38 -6.28 0.82
N LEU A 12 -3.51 -6.80 -0.04
CA LEU A 12 -3.05 -8.19 0.01
C LEU A 12 -1.87 -8.38 0.97
N SER A 13 -1.01 -7.37 1.06
CA SER A 13 0.20 -7.36 1.89
C SER A 13 0.52 -5.94 2.34
N GLY A 14 1.01 -5.79 3.58
CA GLY A 14 1.20 -4.49 4.21
C GLY A 14 -0.14 -3.96 4.79
N PRO A 15 -0.31 -2.64 4.95
CA PRO A 15 0.69 -1.58 4.73
C PRO A 15 1.78 -1.56 5.80
N ARG A 16 3.00 -1.19 5.42
CA ARG A 16 4.14 -1.11 6.35
C ARG A 16 5.15 -0.05 5.92
N VAL A 17 5.96 0.38 6.87
CA VAL A 17 7.19 1.13 6.62
C VAL A 17 8.35 0.14 6.65
N THR A 18 9.18 0.14 5.62
CA THR A 18 10.37 -0.71 5.50
C THR A 18 11.57 -0.07 6.21
N GLY A 19 12.59 -0.88 6.51
CA GLY A 19 13.80 -0.42 7.19
C GLY A 19 14.66 0.57 6.40
N ASP A 20 14.46 0.67 5.10
CA ASP A 20 15.13 1.59 4.17
C ASP A 20 14.31 2.87 3.87
N GLY A 21 13.20 3.08 4.59
CA GLY A 21 12.48 4.35 4.58
C GLY A 21 11.39 4.48 3.51
N TYR A 22 10.83 3.36 3.04
CA TYR A 22 9.67 3.36 2.15
C TYR A 22 8.41 2.94 2.90
N TYR A 23 7.27 3.45 2.45
CA TYR A 23 5.96 2.92 2.79
C TYR A 23 5.49 2.07 1.61
N GLU A 24 5.06 0.84 1.88
CA GLU A 24 4.65 -0.08 0.83
C GLU A 24 3.42 -0.92 1.21
N PHE A 25 2.68 -1.33 0.17
CA PHE A 25 1.62 -2.32 0.24
C PHE A 25 1.32 -2.90 -1.14
N GLU A 26 0.56 -4.01 -1.16
CA GLU A 26 0.12 -4.66 -2.39
C GLU A 26 -1.41 -4.68 -2.49
N THR A 27 -1.93 -4.58 -3.71
CA THR A 27 -3.37 -4.54 -4.00
C THR A 27 -3.68 -5.17 -5.36
N LEU A 28 -4.95 -5.15 -5.75
CA LEU A 28 -5.44 -5.55 -7.07
C LEU A 28 -6.01 -4.35 -7.83
N ASP A 29 -5.79 -4.31 -9.13
CA ASP A 29 -6.58 -3.50 -10.04
C ASP A 29 -7.92 -4.20 -10.39
N PRO A 30 -8.84 -3.56 -11.14
CA PRO A 30 -10.10 -4.17 -11.55
C PRO A 30 -9.97 -5.44 -12.39
N ASP A 31 -8.86 -5.62 -13.12
CA ASP A 31 -8.57 -6.79 -13.94
C ASP A 31 -7.84 -7.90 -13.14
N GLN A 32 -7.70 -7.72 -11.82
CA GLN A 32 -7.00 -8.61 -10.89
C GLN A 32 -5.49 -8.71 -11.14
N ASN A 33 -4.89 -7.71 -11.78
CA ASN A 33 -3.44 -7.59 -11.78
C ASN A 33 -2.96 -7.20 -10.39
N ARG A 34 -1.92 -7.89 -9.93
CA ARG A 34 -1.27 -7.58 -8.65
C ARG A 34 -0.41 -6.34 -8.80
N LEU A 35 -0.74 -5.31 -8.04
CA LEU A 35 0.01 -4.06 -8.00
C LEU A 35 0.81 -3.98 -6.70
N GLU A 36 2.06 -3.55 -6.81
CA GLU A 36 2.87 -3.09 -5.69
C GLU A 36 2.90 -1.57 -5.70
N VAL A 37 2.58 -0.96 -4.56
CA VAL A 37 2.61 0.48 -4.36
C VAL A 37 3.71 0.79 -3.36
N THR A 38 4.67 1.61 -3.78
CA THR A 38 5.77 2.08 -2.93
C THR A 38 5.91 3.61 -3.01
N CYS A 39 6.18 4.26 -1.89
CA CYS A 39 6.54 5.67 -1.85
C CYS A 39 7.54 5.94 -0.72
N LEU A 40 8.28 7.04 -0.80
CA LEU A 40 9.15 7.47 0.30
C LEU A 40 8.30 7.73 1.54
N TYR A 41 8.67 7.12 2.67
CA TYR A 41 8.02 7.38 3.94
C TYR A 41 8.58 8.66 4.55
N GLN A 42 7.73 9.69 4.63
CA GLN A 42 8.04 10.92 5.33
C GLN A 42 7.34 10.89 6.69
N LYS A 43 8.14 10.83 7.76
CA LYS A 43 7.62 11.01 9.11
C LYS A 43 7.47 12.52 9.34
N GLU A 44 6.24 13.00 9.41
CA GLU A 44 6.00 14.35 9.92
C GLU A 44 6.46 14.41 11.39
N ILE A 45 7.22 15.47 11.72
CA ILE A 45 7.75 15.74 13.07
C ILE A 45 6.69 16.47 13.89
#